data_AF-H8Z781-F1
#
_entry.id   AF-H8Z781-F1
#
_cell.length_a   1.000
_cell.length_b   1.000
_cell.length_c   1.000
_cell.angle_alpha   90.00
_cell.angle_beta   90.00
_cell.angle_gamma   90.00
#
_symmetry.space_group_name_H-M   'P 1'
#
loop_
_entity.id
_entity.type
_entity.pdbx_description
1 polymer ?
#
loop_
_entity_poly.entity_id
_entity_poly.type
_entity_poly.pdbx_seq_one_letter_code
_entity_poly.pdbx_strand_id
1 'polypeptide(L)'
;MYFICNTRGSAMNEATFTFRVDEALKDQFATAAKACDRSGAQLLRDFMRDFVRQQREMAAHEEWFRRQVQIGLDSANAGELLSGEDVEAEAVAWRAETRRAIIGRVT
;
A
#
# COMPACT_ATOMS: atom_id res chain seq x y z
N MET A 1 20.19 14.19 -21.80
CA MET A 1 19.65 13.86 -23.15
C MET A 1 18.50 12.86 -23.02
N TYR A 2 17.43 12.91 -23.83
CA TYR A 2 16.12 12.28 -23.57
C TYR A 2 16.16 10.75 -23.35
N PHE A 3 15.53 10.26 -22.28
CA PHE A 3 15.28 8.82 -22.07
C PHE A 3 13.87 8.51 -22.59
N ILE A 4 13.77 7.73 -23.67
CA ILE A 4 12.50 7.35 -24.31
C ILE A 4 12.19 5.91 -23.91
N CYS A 5 11.11 5.72 -23.15
CA CYS A 5 10.58 4.40 -22.82
C CYS A 5 9.54 4.02 -23.89
N ASN A 6 9.90 3.11 -24.81
CA ASN A 6 8.91 2.57 -25.75
C ASN A 6 8.32 1.27 -25.21
N THR A 7 7.00 1.16 -25.22
CA THR A 7 6.25 -0.04 -24.84
C THR A 7 5.88 -0.75 -26.14
N ARG A 8 6.34 -1.98 -26.38
CA ARG A 8 5.81 -2.81 -27.46
C ARG A 8 5.02 -3.94 -26.84
N GLY A 9 3.70 -3.86 -26.93
CA GLY A 9 2.78 -4.92 -26.49
C GLY A 9 1.37 -4.54 -26.95
N SER A 10 0.82 -5.34 -27.86
CA SER A 10 -0.41 -5.09 -28.62
C SER A 10 -1.60 -4.52 -27.84
N ALA A 11 -2.16 -3.46 -28.44
CA ALA A 11 -3.55 -2.98 -28.37
C ALA A 11 -4.05 -2.26 -27.09
N MET A 12 -4.28 -0.96 -27.33
CA MET A 12 -5.08 0.08 -26.63
C MET A 12 -4.42 0.82 -25.45
N ASN A 13 -3.99 2.06 -25.76
CA ASN A 13 -3.40 3.12 -24.92
C ASN A 13 -1.89 3.04 -24.64
N GLU A 14 -1.08 3.11 -25.70
CA GLU A 14 0.32 3.53 -25.56
C GLU A 14 0.39 5.04 -25.30
N ALA A 15 1.01 5.45 -24.18
CA ALA A 15 1.30 6.83 -23.85
C ALA A 15 2.82 7.02 -23.67
N THR A 16 3.40 7.98 -24.37
CA THR A 16 4.83 8.26 -24.33
C THR A 16 5.15 9.32 -23.29
N PHE A 17 5.93 8.97 -22.28
CA PHE A 17 6.50 9.93 -21.32
C PHE A 17 7.95 10.22 -21.68
N THR A 18 8.27 11.51 -21.84
CA THR A 18 9.61 11.99 -22.14
C THR A 18 10.15 12.74 -20.93
N PHE A 19 11.17 12.20 -20.27
CA PHE A 19 11.80 12.82 -19.12
C PHE A 19 13.18 13.39 -19.48
N ARG A 20 13.52 14.50 -18.85
CA ARG A 20 14.90 15.00 -18.81
C ARG A 20 15.49 14.59 -17.48
N VAL A 21 16.61 13.88 -17.56
CA VAL A 21 17.43 13.48 -16.42
C VAL A 21 18.85 13.94 -16.67
N ASP A 22 19.59 14.13 -15.58
CA ASP A 22 21.03 14.36 -15.65
C ASP A 22 21.74 13.19 -16.36
N GLU A 23 22.79 13.49 -17.12
CA GLU A 23 23.48 12.48 -17.92
C GLU A 23 24.21 11.45 -17.03
N ALA A 24 24.82 11.89 -15.92
CA ALA A 24 25.47 10.96 -14.99
C ALA A 24 24.44 10.06 -14.29
N LEU A 25 23.25 10.59 -13.99
CA LEU A 25 22.16 9.80 -13.42
C LEU A 25 21.63 8.74 -14.41
N LYS A 26 21.49 9.10 -15.69
CA LYS A 26 21.09 8.18 -16.75
C LYS A 26 22.07 7.01 -16.86
N ASP A 27 23.37 7.28 -16.84
CA ASP A 27 24.40 6.25 -17.00
C ASP A 27 24.45 5.30 -15.79
N GLN A 28 24.32 5.85 -14.58
CA GLN A 28 24.20 5.05 -13.35
C GLN A 28 22.96 4.17 -13.39
N PHE A 29 21.81 4.73 -13.76
CA PHE A 29 20.55 3.98 -13.85
C PHE A 29 20.62 2.89 -14.92
N ALA A 30 21.19 3.18 -16.09
CA ALA A 30 21.36 2.20 -17.16
C ALA A 30 22.29 1.05 -16.73
N THR A 31 23.37 1.37 -16.03
CA THR A 31 24.31 0.37 -15.48
C THR A 31 23.62 -0.51 -14.43
N ALA A 32 22.89 0.09 -13.49
CA ALA A 32 22.16 -0.65 -12.47
C ALA A 32 21.04 -1.53 -13.08
N ALA A 33 20.32 -1.02 -14.07
CA ALA A 33 19.28 -1.77 -14.76
C ALA A 33 19.85 -3.01 -15.49
N LYS A 34 20.99 -2.85 -16.17
CA LYS A 34 21.72 -3.95 -16.80
C LYS A 34 22.17 -5.01 -15.80
N ALA A 35 22.65 -4.61 -14.61
CA ALA A 35 23.03 -5.55 -13.55
C ALA A 35 21.84 -6.40 -13.06
N CYS A 36 20.62 -5.89 -13.23
CA CYS A 36 19.37 -6.58 -12.89
C CYS A 36 18.72 -7.30 -14.09
N ASP A 37 19.39 -7.39 -15.25
CA ASP A 37 18.84 -7.91 -16.52
C ASP A 37 17.51 -7.28 -16.94
N ARG A 38 17.29 -6.02 -16.56
CA ARG A 38 16.08 -5.25 -16.88
C ARG A 38 16.43 -4.03 -17.70
N SER A 39 15.52 -3.61 -18.57
CA SER A 39 15.63 -2.29 -19.20
C SER A 39 15.17 -1.20 -18.23
N GLY A 40 15.78 -0.01 -18.31
CA GLY A 40 15.33 1.14 -17.53
C GLY A 40 13.84 1.49 -17.75
N ALA A 41 13.36 1.26 -18.97
CA ALA A 41 11.95 1.34 -19.35
C ALA A 41 11.05 0.40 -18.53
N GLN A 42 11.47 -0.84 -18.31
CA GLN A 42 10.72 -1.81 -17.51
C GLN A 42 10.70 -1.42 -16.04
N LEU A 43 11.83 -0.98 -15.49
CA LEU A 43 11.92 -0.53 -14.10
C LEU A 43 11.03 0.68 -13.82
N LEU A 44 11.00 1.65 -14.74
CA LEU A 44 10.12 2.81 -14.63
C LEU A 44 8.64 2.40 -14.66
N ARG A 45 8.25 1.46 -15.53
CA ARG A 45 6.87 0.94 -15.55
C ARG A 45 6.50 0.25 -14.24
N ASP A 46 7.37 -0.60 -13.72
CA ASP A 46 7.15 -1.29 -12.45
C ASP A 46 7.01 -0.29 -11.30
N PHE A 47 7.92 0.70 -11.23
CA PHE A 47 7.87 1.78 -10.25
C PHE A 47 6.58 2.60 -10.33
N MET A 48 6.15 3.00 -11.53
CA MET A 48 4.90 3.75 -11.70
C MET A 48 3.68 2.95 -11.22
N ARG A 49 3.63 1.64 -11.49
CA ARG A 49 2.55 0.77 -11.02
C ARG A 49 2.55 0.66 -9.50
N ASP A 50 3.71 0.46 -8.90
CA ASP A 50 3.85 0.34 -7.45
C ASP A 50 3.52 1.66 -6.73
N PHE A 51 3.94 2.80 -7.28
CA PHE A 51 3.62 4.12 -6.74
C PHE A 51 2.11 4.40 -6.78
N VAL A 52 1.45 4.11 -7.90
CA VAL A 52 -0.02 4.29 -8.00
C VAL A 52 -0.76 3.36 -7.05
N ARG A 53 -0.31 2.10 -6.91
CA ARG A 53 -0.89 1.17 -5.94
C ARG A 53 -0.75 1.71 -4.52
N GLN A 54 0.46 2.09 -4.11
CA GLN A 54 0.73 2.63 -2.78
C GLN A 54 -0.10 3.87 -2.49
N GLN A 55 -0.17 4.83 -3.43
CA GLN A 55 -0.98 6.04 -3.25
C GLN A 55 -2.48 5.73 -3.13
N ARG A 56 -2.99 4.75 -3.88
CA ARG A 56 -4.38 4.31 -3.75
C ARG A 56 -4.64 3.61 -2.43
N GLU A 57 -3.74 2.75 -1.98
CA GLU A 57 -3.84 2.08 -0.69
C GLU A 57 -3.79 3.08 0.46
N MET A 58 -2.90 4.08 0.39
CA MET A 58 -2.83 5.16 1.35
C MET A 58 -4.11 6.02 1.35
N ALA A 59 -4.60 6.41 0.18
CA ALA A 59 -5.83 7.20 0.08
C ALA A 59 -7.07 6.41 0.55
N ALA A 60 -7.17 5.13 0.19
CA ALA A 60 -8.25 4.25 0.63
C ALA A 60 -8.17 3.98 2.13
N HIS A 61 -6.96 3.79 2.68
CA HIS A 61 -6.74 3.67 4.11
C HIS A 61 -7.11 4.95 4.84
N GLU A 62 -6.76 6.12 4.31
CA GLU A 62 -7.12 7.40 4.90
C GLU A 62 -8.64 7.65 4.87
N GLU A 63 -9.31 7.33 3.77
CA GLU A 63 -10.77 7.45 3.65
C GLU A 63 -11.49 6.48 4.60
N TRP A 64 -11.05 5.22 4.64
CA TRP A 64 -11.55 4.23 5.59
C TRP A 64 -11.31 4.69 7.04
N PHE A 65 -10.12 5.19 7.35
CA PHE A 65 -9.76 5.66 8.69
C PHE A 65 -10.63 6.84 9.11
N ARG A 66 -10.80 7.85 8.23
CA ARG A 66 -11.72 8.98 8.50
C ARG A 66 -13.14 8.50 8.75
N ARG A 67 -13.63 7.52 8.00
CA ARG A 67 -14.95 6.92 8.21
C ARG A 67 -15.06 6.21 9.57
N GLN A 68 -14.06 5.42 9.95
CA GLN A 68 -14.04 4.75 11.26
C GLN A 68 -14.00 5.74 12.42
N VAL A 69 -13.21 6.81 12.29
CA VAL A 69 -13.18 7.89 13.29
C VAL A 69 -14.54 8.56 13.42
N GLN A 70 -15.22 8.86 12.32
CA GLN A 70 -16.55 9.47 12.36
C GLN A 70 -17.58 8.55 13.03
N ILE A 71 -17.57 7.25 12.73
CA ILE A 71 -18.44 6.26 13.39
C ILE A 71 -18.22 6.27 14.91
N GLY A 72 -16.96 6.29 15.37
CA GLY A 72 -16.63 6.34 16.79
C GLY A 72 -17.11 7.64 17.46
N LEU A 73 -16.94 8.78 16.80
CA LEU A 73 -17.45 10.07 17.29
C LEU A 73 -18.98 10.07 17.39
N ASP A 74 -19.67 9.55 16.37
CA ASP A 74 -21.14 9.52 16.35
C ASP A 74 -21.69 8.60 17.45
N SER A 75 -21.08 7.43 17.66
CA SER A 75 -21.44 6.48 18.72
C SER A 75 -21.21 7.07 20.12
N ALA A 76 -20.07 7.76 20.31
CA ALA A 76 -19.78 8.48 21.54
C ALA A 76 -20.79 9.59 21.82
N ASN A 77 -21.14 10.38 20.79
CA ASN A 77 -22.14 11.44 20.89
C ASN A 77 -23.56 10.90 21.14
N ALA A 78 -23.87 9.70 20.64
CA ALA A 78 -25.11 8.98 20.93
C ALA A 78 -25.15 8.38 22.34
N GLY A 79 -24.03 8.43 23.09
CA GLY A 79 -23.90 7.86 24.43
C GLY A 79 -23.74 6.34 24.44
N GLU A 80 -23.44 5.72 23.29
CA GLU A 80 -23.16 4.29 23.14
C GLU A 80 -21.72 3.96 23.57
N LEU A 81 -21.34 4.41 24.77
CA LEU A 81 -20.02 4.22 25.34
C LEU A 81 -20.03 3.06 26.33
N LEU A 82 -18.97 2.26 26.28
CA LEU A 82 -18.67 1.26 27.29
C LEU A 82 -17.62 1.82 28.26
N SER A 83 -17.71 1.44 29.54
CA SER A 83 -16.67 1.78 30.49
C SER A 83 -15.38 1.03 30.14
N GLY A 84 -14.22 1.60 30.48
CA GLY A 84 -12.95 0.93 30.25
C GLY A 84 -12.84 -0.40 31.01
N GLU A 85 -13.50 -0.51 32.17
CA GLU A 85 -13.53 -1.74 32.97
C GLU A 85 -14.31 -2.85 32.27
N ASP A 86 -15.47 -2.52 31.69
CA ASP A 86 -16.28 -3.49 30.95
C ASP A 86 -15.57 -3.99 29.69
N VAL A 87 -14.93 -3.07 28.96
CA VAL A 87 -14.12 -3.41 27.76
C VAL A 87 -12.97 -4.35 28.12
N GLU A 88 -12.24 -4.08 29.21
CA GLU A 88 -11.13 -4.93 29.64
C GLU A 88 -11.61 -6.30 30.11
N ALA A 89 -12.75 -6.38 30.82
CA ALA A 89 -13.33 -7.65 31.24
C ALA A 89 -13.68 -8.54 30.04
N GLU A 90 -14.32 -7.96 29.02
CA GLU A 90 -14.64 -8.66 27.78
C GLU A 90 -13.38 -9.07 27.00
N ALA A 91 -12.40 -8.17 26.90
CA ALA A 91 -11.13 -8.45 26.24
C ALA A 91 -10.32 -9.57 26.93
N VAL A 92 -10.38 -9.68 28.26
CA VAL A 92 -9.80 -10.81 29.01
C VAL A 92 -10.50 -12.11 28.63
N ALA A 93 -11.83 -12.13 28.61
CA ALA A 93 -12.61 -13.31 28.25
C ALA A 93 -12.31 -13.76 26.81
N TRP A 94 -12.28 -12.83 25.86
CA TRP A 94 -11.97 -13.10 24.46
C TRP A 94 -10.54 -13.63 24.26
N ARG A 95 -9.54 -13.05 24.94
CA ARG A 95 -8.16 -13.55 24.89
C ARG A 95 -8.03 -14.95 25.49
N ALA A 96 -8.76 -15.25 26.57
CA ALA A 96 -8.77 -16.58 27.17
C ALA A 96 -9.35 -17.61 26.19
N GLU A 97 -10.45 -17.27 25.51
CA GLU A 97 -11.07 -18.12 24.49
C GLU A 97 -10.15 -18.34 23.29
N THR A 98 -9.57 -17.26 22.76
CA THR A 98 -8.64 -17.33 21.63
C THR A 98 -7.43 -18.19 21.97
N ARG A 99 -6.91 -18.09 23.20
CA ARG A 99 -5.80 -18.93 23.68
C ARG A 99 -6.19 -20.41 23.75
N ARG A 100 -7.39 -20.72 24.24
CA ARG A 100 -7.91 -22.11 24.23
C ARG A 100 -8.01 -22.65 22.80
N ALA A 101 -8.55 -21.87 21.87
CA ALA A 101 -8.72 -22.26 20.48
C ALA A 101 -7.38 -22.49 19.75
N ILE A 102 -6.36 -21.69 20.07
CA ILE A 102 -5.00 -21.89 19.51
C ILE A 102 -4.35 -23.15 20.07
N ILE A 103 -4.44 -23.37 21.40
CA ILE A 103 -3.84 -24.54 22.05
C ILE A 103 -4.52 -25.84 21.57
N GLY A 104 -5.85 -25.85 21.45
CA GLY A 104 -6.61 -27.01 20.94
C GLY A 104 -6.44 -27.28 19.45
N ARG A 105 -5.81 -26.37 18.68
CA ARG A 105 -5.44 -26.59 17.27
C ARG A 105 -4.04 -27.16 17.08
N VAL A 106 -3.21 -27.13 18.12
CA VAL A 106 -1.79 -27.55 18.08
C VAL A 106 -1.59 -28.98 18.64
N THR A 107 -2.62 -29.54 19.29
CA THR A 107 -2.71 -30.96 19.69
C THR A 107 -3.63 -31.73 18.75
#